data_AF-A0A7S1X3Z0-F1
#
_entry.id   AF-A0A7S1X3Z0-F1
#
_cell.length_a   1.000
_cell.length_b   1.000
_cell.length_c   1.000
_cell.angle_alpha   90.00
_cell.angle_beta   90.00
_cell.angle_gamma   90.00
#
_symmetry.space_group_name_H-M   'P 1'
#
loop_
_entity.id
_entity.type
_entity.pdbx_description
1 polymer ?
#
loop_
_entity_poly.entity_id
_entity_poly.type
_entity_poly.pdbx_seq_one_letter_code
_entity_poly.pdbx_strand_id
1 'polypeptide(L)'
;DCMTTEEIAAYREEVIARLAKPEADGVAGPIPIFAFSESAKEAAGVRHAVPPFAVVASNTTDPAVGPYWPVRRYNWGTCEAFRSRDSDFTCLKQLVLELSYWDIRDSTEKRYKAYRRQRREAEAVRGQSCRDEAGSSAVGAVVRGWAHKARAALATAFSEGAAITTQEGGGDGGSPSSAPSLSLLLLPLIATVAALLSMLLASAVGPSPSSPDDTLHLLADLREREHYIAQLQGEASFLLDALTGDSGGALPAGCAEVVSSDVQPAAKKFRSTINQFVYGDVCYDEEYNAGVPWAVQLLISGCVVFAVWSASRHSALDALPQPGARLAARASLYGVGLLCLYHLQRAFSRAL
;
A
#
# COMPACT_ATOMS: atom_id res chain seq x y z
N ASP A 1 35.25 8.43 38.25
CA ASP A 1 36.64 8.76 38.68
C ASP A 1 36.84 10.23 39.05
N CYS A 2 35.96 11.16 38.64
CA CYS A 2 36.00 12.56 39.10
C CYS A 2 35.36 12.84 40.47
N MET A 3 34.74 11.84 41.08
CA MET A 3 34.06 11.93 42.37
C MET A 3 34.64 10.88 43.32
N THR A 4 34.75 11.23 44.59
CA THR A 4 35.05 10.32 45.70
C THR A 4 33.90 9.35 45.94
N THR A 5 34.13 8.29 46.73
CA THR A 5 33.10 7.29 47.02
C THR A 5 31.91 7.90 47.79
N GLU A 6 32.19 8.84 48.68
CA GLU A 6 31.21 9.57 49.47
C GLU A 6 30.36 10.49 48.58
N GLU A 7 31.00 11.23 47.68
CA GLU A 7 30.31 12.08 46.69
C GLU A 7 29.44 11.25 45.75
N ILE A 8 29.90 10.07 45.32
CA ILE A 8 29.09 9.17 44.49
C ILE A 8 27.84 8.72 45.23
N ALA A 9 27.93 8.38 46.52
CA ALA A 9 26.78 7.96 47.32
C ALA A 9 25.76 9.11 47.45
N ALA A 10 26.21 10.31 47.82
CA ALA A 10 25.35 11.49 47.94
C ALA A 10 24.71 11.86 46.60
N TYR A 11 25.49 11.84 45.51
CA TYR A 11 25.01 12.19 44.18
C TYR A 11 23.99 11.19 43.64
N ARG A 12 24.12 9.89 43.97
CA ARG A 12 23.10 8.89 43.61
C ARG A 12 21.75 9.19 44.27
N GLU A 13 21.75 9.52 45.55
CA GLU A 13 20.51 9.88 46.27
C GLU A 13 19.87 11.12 45.66
N GLU A 14 20.68 12.14 45.35
CA GLU A 14 20.23 13.36 44.68
C GLU A 14 19.61 13.06 43.30
N VAL A 15 20.26 12.25 42.47
CA VAL A 15 19.75 11.88 41.15
C VAL A 15 18.44 11.11 41.28
N ILE A 16 18.33 10.16 42.21
CA ILE A 16 17.09 9.41 42.45
C ILE A 16 15.96 10.35 42.86
N ALA A 17 16.24 11.31 43.76
CA ALA A 17 15.25 12.30 44.18
C ALA A 17 14.77 13.17 43.01
N ARG A 18 15.71 13.64 42.16
CA ARG A 18 15.39 14.45 40.97
C ARG A 18 14.64 13.67 39.89
N LEU A 19 14.89 12.38 39.73
CA LEU A 19 14.14 11.53 38.79
C LEU A 19 12.71 11.25 39.29
N ALA A 20 12.52 11.14 40.60
CA ALA A 20 11.20 11.00 41.21
C ALA A 20 10.38 12.29 41.17
N LYS A 21 11.05 13.45 41.28
CA LYS A 21 10.43 14.79 41.23
C LYS A 21 11.26 15.73 40.33
N PRO A 22 11.07 15.65 39.01
CA PRO A 22 11.80 16.53 38.10
C PRO A 22 11.31 17.97 38.27
N GLU A 23 12.25 18.89 38.51
CA GLU A 23 11.97 20.34 38.60
C GLU A 23 11.91 21.02 37.23
N ALA A 24 11.95 20.24 36.14
CA ALA A 24 11.99 20.76 34.78
C ALA A 24 10.59 21.15 34.27
N ASP A 25 10.49 22.35 33.71
CA ASP A 25 9.26 22.86 33.09
C ASP A 25 8.74 21.88 32.03
N GLY A 26 7.45 21.51 32.15
CA GLY A 26 6.78 20.62 31.22
C GLY A 26 6.91 19.12 31.50
N VAL A 27 7.65 18.70 32.54
CA VAL A 27 7.71 17.30 32.96
C VAL A 27 6.68 17.04 34.06
N ALA A 28 5.53 16.52 33.68
CA ALA A 28 4.48 16.14 34.64
C ALA A 28 4.74 14.74 35.21
N GLY A 29 5.28 14.67 36.43
CA GLY A 29 5.41 13.43 37.21
C GLY A 29 6.78 12.75 37.14
N PRO A 30 6.93 11.56 37.75
CA PRO A 30 8.20 10.85 37.84
C PRO A 30 8.66 10.36 36.46
N ILE A 31 9.97 10.44 36.20
CA ILE A 31 10.56 9.96 34.95
C ILE A 31 10.59 8.42 34.99
N PRO A 32 9.98 7.71 34.02
CA PRO A 32 9.98 6.26 34.01
C PRO A 32 11.39 5.72 33.68
N ILE A 33 12.02 5.06 34.66
CA ILE A 33 13.31 4.39 34.50
C ILE A 33 13.06 2.90 34.27
N PHE A 34 13.85 2.29 33.40
CA PHE A 34 13.83 0.83 33.24
C PHE A 34 14.27 0.15 34.55
N ALA A 35 13.38 -0.65 35.12
CA ALA A 35 13.65 -1.41 36.33
C ALA A 35 14.17 -2.82 35.98
N PHE A 36 15.44 -3.07 36.25
CA PHE A 36 16.01 -4.42 36.18
C PHE A 36 15.37 -5.32 37.25
N SER A 37 15.16 -6.60 36.93
CA SER A 37 14.66 -7.57 37.91
C SER A 37 15.64 -7.72 39.08
N GLU A 38 15.13 -7.93 40.29
CA GLU A 38 15.97 -8.13 41.49
C GLU A 38 16.93 -9.32 41.29
N SER A 39 16.47 -10.41 40.69
CA SER A 39 17.30 -11.56 40.36
C SER A 39 18.45 -11.23 39.41
N ALA A 40 18.23 -10.37 38.42
CA ALA A 40 19.30 -9.94 37.52
C ALA A 40 20.30 -9.00 38.22
N LYS A 41 19.82 -8.11 39.09
CA LYS A 41 20.69 -7.24 39.91
C LYS A 41 21.57 -8.05 40.87
N GLU A 42 21.00 -9.04 41.55
CA GLU A 42 21.74 -9.95 42.43
C GLU A 42 22.78 -10.77 41.64
N ALA A 43 22.39 -11.36 40.51
CA ALA A 43 23.28 -12.15 39.66
C ALA A 43 24.42 -11.33 39.03
N ALA A 44 24.21 -10.03 38.77
CA ALA A 44 25.24 -9.11 38.32
C ALA A 44 26.13 -8.56 39.46
N GLY A 45 25.83 -8.91 40.72
CA GLY A 45 26.57 -8.39 41.88
C GLY A 45 26.39 -6.89 42.09
N VAL A 46 25.24 -6.34 41.72
CA VAL A 46 24.93 -4.91 41.93
C VAL A 46 24.80 -4.65 43.42
N ARG A 47 25.65 -3.77 43.96
CA ARG A 47 25.68 -3.44 45.40
C ARG A 47 24.62 -2.43 45.82
N HIS A 48 24.04 -1.72 44.87
CA HIS A 48 23.12 -0.61 45.11
C HIS A 48 21.74 -0.97 44.58
N ALA A 49 20.70 -0.69 45.38
CA ALA A 49 19.34 -1.14 45.07
C ALA A 49 18.78 -0.52 43.77
N VAL A 50 19.18 0.72 43.46
CA VAL A 50 18.58 1.52 42.39
C VAL A 50 19.69 2.29 41.62
N PRO A 51 19.64 2.37 40.28
CA PRO A 51 20.51 3.26 39.49
C PRO A 51 20.45 4.71 39.97
N PRO A 52 21.49 5.55 39.71
CA PRO A 52 22.44 5.41 38.60
C PRO A 52 23.74 4.63 38.90
N PHE A 53 24.28 3.99 37.85
CA PHE A 53 25.58 3.32 37.87
C PHE A 53 26.73 4.35 37.71
N ALA A 54 27.73 4.26 38.57
CA ALA A 54 28.94 5.07 38.53
C ALA A 54 30.01 4.35 37.70
N VAL A 55 30.05 4.64 36.40
CA VAL A 55 30.91 3.94 35.44
C VAL A 55 32.17 4.74 35.09
N VAL A 56 33.27 4.02 34.92
CA VAL A 56 34.51 4.52 34.30
C VAL A 56 34.77 3.69 33.05
N ALA A 57 35.10 4.36 31.95
CA ALA A 57 35.50 3.73 30.70
C ALA A 57 36.78 4.38 30.17
N SER A 58 37.56 3.64 29.39
CA SER A 58 38.79 4.13 28.78
C SER A 58 39.05 3.46 27.44
N ASN A 59 39.69 4.18 26.53
CA ASN A 59 40.23 3.62 25.28
C ASN A 59 41.69 3.19 25.43
N THR A 60 42.37 3.60 26.51
CA THR A 60 43.74 3.19 26.82
C THR A 60 43.71 1.89 27.61
N THR A 61 44.52 0.91 27.19
CA THR A 61 44.63 -0.38 27.88
C THR A 61 45.97 -0.52 28.62
N ASP A 62 45.97 -1.34 29.67
CA ASP A 62 47.18 -1.75 30.39
C ASP A 62 47.57 -3.19 30.06
N PRO A 63 48.55 -3.42 29.16
CA PRO A 63 48.97 -4.76 28.77
C PRO A 63 49.63 -5.53 29.93
N ALA A 64 50.07 -4.86 31.00
CA ALA A 64 50.68 -5.52 32.15
C ALA A 64 49.63 -6.22 33.03
N VAL A 65 48.39 -5.71 33.07
CA VAL A 65 47.28 -6.34 33.79
C VAL A 65 46.57 -7.36 32.90
N GLY A 66 46.42 -7.05 31.61
CA GLY A 66 45.92 -8.01 30.63
C GLY A 66 45.79 -7.42 29.22
N PRO A 67 45.58 -8.26 28.20
CA PRO A 67 45.55 -7.81 26.80
C PRO A 67 44.52 -6.72 26.51
N TYR A 68 43.40 -6.72 27.25
CA TYR A 68 42.33 -5.74 27.12
C TYR A 68 41.84 -5.29 28.51
N TRP A 69 42.69 -4.55 29.23
CA TRP A 69 42.36 -3.98 30.53
C TRP A 69 42.27 -2.45 30.45
N PRO A 70 41.08 -1.85 30.29
CA PRO A 70 40.95 -0.41 30.11
C PRO A 70 41.28 0.36 31.40
N VAL A 71 42.17 1.34 31.30
CA VAL A 71 42.65 2.14 32.43
C VAL A 71 42.71 3.62 32.10
N ARG A 72 42.51 4.46 33.12
CA ARG A 72 42.82 5.90 33.07
C ARG A 72 43.99 6.18 34.00
N ARG A 73 45.11 6.64 33.45
CA ARG A 73 46.34 6.94 34.19
C ARG A 73 46.40 8.42 34.52
N TYR A 74 46.66 8.72 35.78
CA TYR A 74 46.87 10.06 36.33
C TYR A 74 48.22 10.12 37.03
N ASN A 75 48.71 11.33 37.29
CA ASN A 75 49.97 11.51 38.03
C ASN A 75 49.89 10.98 39.48
N TRP A 76 48.67 10.87 40.03
CA TRP A 76 48.40 10.39 41.39
C TRP A 76 47.90 8.94 41.47
N GLY A 77 47.78 8.24 40.34
CA GLY A 77 47.34 6.84 40.34
C GLY A 77 46.67 6.40 39.05
N THR A 78 46.18 5.16 39.05
CA THR A 78 45.49 4.55 37.92
C THR A 78 44.09 4.12 38.34
N CYS A 79 43.09 4.49 37.55
CA CYS A 79 41.71 4.03 37.71
C CYS A 79 41.41 2.94 36.69
N GLU A 80 40.96 1.78 37.17
CA GLU A 80 40.74 0.60 36.33
C GLU A 80 39.24 0.40 36.04
N ALA A 81 38.86 0.41 34.76
CA ALA A 81 37.44 0.40 34.37
C ALA A 81 36.70 -0.89 34.80
N PHE A 82 37.38 -2.03 34.78
CA PHE A 82 36.79 -3.34 35.12
C PHE A 82 36.90 -3.70 36.60
N ARG A 83 37.58 -2.88 37.39
CA ARG A 83 37.71 -3.09 38.83
C ARG A 83 36.45 -2.63 39.53
N SER A 84 35.74 -3.56 40.18
CA SER A 84 34.45 -3.29 40.85
C SER A 84 34.50 -2.28 42.00
N ARG A 85 35.70 -1.98 42.52
CA ARG A 85 35.92 -0.93 43.52
C ARG A 85 35.93 0.46 42.89
N ASP A 86 36.37 0.58 41.63
CA ASP A 86 36.60 1.85 40.96
C ASP A 86 35.43 2.23 40.04
N SER A 87 34.62 1.25 39.63
CA SER A 87 33.62 1.40 38.58
C SER A 87 32.53 0.32 38.66
N ASP A 88 31.29 0.71 38.39
CA ASP A 88 30.15 -0.20 38.21
C ASP A 88 30.09 -0.80 36.78
N PHE A 89 31.10 -0.58 35.95
CA PHE A 89 31.05 -0.96 34.53
C PHE A 89 30.80 -2.47 34.32
N THR A 90 31.45 -3.33 35.12
CA THR A 90 31.35 -4.79 34.95
C THR A 90 29.94 -5.30 35.26
N CYS A 91 29.30 -4.81 36.33
CA CYS A 91 27.92 -5.20 36.66
C CYS A 91 26.93 -4.62 35.66
N LEU A 92 27.13 -3.38 35.18
CA LEU A 92 26.29 -2.79 34.13
C LEU A 92 26.38 -3.58 32.82
N LYS A 93 27.60 -3.98 32.42
CA LYS A 93 27.84 -4.79 31.22
C LYS A 93 27.07 -6.11 31.31
N GLN A 94 27.21 -6.82 32.44
CA GLN A 94 26.56 -8.11 32.67
C GLN A 94 25.03 -7.96 32.69
N LEU A 95 24.49 -6.93 33.34
CA LEU A 95 23.05 -6.64 33.35
C LEU A 95 22.50 -6.43 31.94
N VAL A 96 23.13 -5.54 31.17
CA VAL A 96 22.58 -5.11 29.87
C VAL A 96 22.76 -6.16 28.80
N LEU A 97 23.92 -6.81 28.75
CA LEU A 97 24.28 -7.72 27.65
C LEU A 97 23.94 -9.18 27.91
N GLU A 98 23.92 -9.62 29.17
CA GLU A 98 23.80 -11.04 29.50
C GLU A 98 22.48 -11.35 30.19
N LEU A 99 22.14 -10.64 31.27
CA LEU A 99 21.04 -11.04 32.16
C LEU A 99 19.67 -10.47 31.75
N SER A 100 19.61 -9.20 31.37
CA SER A 100 18.35 -8.48 31.12
C SER A 100 18.13 -8.11 29.66
N TYR A 101 18.92 -8.65 28.74
CA TYR A 101 18.79 -8.37 27.31
C TYR A 101 17.36 -8.63 26.79
N TRP A 102 16.78 -9.78 27.16
CA TRP A 102 15.43 -10.17 26.75
C TRP A 102 14.37 -9.25 27.35
N ASP A 103 14.49 -8.88 28.63
CA ASP A 103 13.58 -7.93 29.28
C ASP A 103 13.61 -6.55 28.61
N ILE A 104 14.81 -6.07 28.24
CA ILE A 104 15.00 -4.80 27.53
C ILE A 104 14.36 -4.87 26.14
N ARG A 105 14.54 -5.99 25.42
CA ARG A 105 13.93 -6.21 24.11
C ARG A 105 12.40 -6.19 24.21
N ASP A 106 11.82 -6.95 25.13
CA ASP A 106 10.36 -7.04 25.32
C ASP A 106 9.76 -5.70 25.75
N SER A 107 10.45 -4.98 26.65
CA SER A 107 10.07 -3.62 27.04
C SER A 107 10.10 -2.65 25.85
N THR A 108 11.09 -2.79 24.97
CA THR A 108 11.21 -1.99 23.75
C THR A 108 10.08 -2.29 22.78
N GLU A 109 9.73 -3.57 22.59
CA GLU A 109 8.59 -3.96 21.75
C GLU A 109 7.26 -3.43 22.31
N LYS A 110 7.06 -3.49 23.62
CA LYS A 110 5.88 -2.92 24.28
C LYS A 110 5.77 -1.40 24.05
N ARG A 111 6.88 -0.66 24.21
CA ARG A 111 6.94 0.78 23.90
C ARG A 111 6.63 1.05 22.43
N TYR A 112 7.17 0.26 21.52
CA TYR A 112 6.91 0.39 20.09
C TYR A 112 5.43 0.14 19.74
N LYS A 113 4.79 -0.88 20.32
CA LYS A 113 3.34 -1.14 20.13
C LYS A 113 2.48 0.01 20.64
N ALA A 114 2.83 0.59 21.79
CA ALA A 114 2.15 1.76 22.33
C ALA A 114 2.28 2.97 21.40
N TYR A 115 3.50 3.25 20.93
CA TYR A 115 3.78 4.30 19.95
C TYR A 115 2.98 4.11 18.65
N ARG A 116 2.97 2.90 18.09
CA ARG A 116 2.26 2.58 16.85
C ARG A 116 0.75 2.81 16.97
N ARG A 117 0.16 2.44 18.11
CA ARG A 117 -1.26 2.69 18.41
C ARG A 117 -1.55 4.19 18.47
N GLN A 118 -0.75 4.96 19.21
CA GLN A 118 -0.92 6.41 19.30
C GLN A 118 -0.81 7.10 17.93
N ARG A 119 0.13 6.66 17.09
CA ARG A 119 0.28 7.17 15.72
C ARG A 119 -0.95 6.93 14.87
N ARG A 120 -1.49 5.70 14.87
CA ARG A 120 -2.70 5.35 14.15
C ARG A 120 -3.92 6.13 14.63
N GLU A 121 -4.06 6.32 15.94
CA GLU A 121 -5.13 7.12 16.52
C GLU A 121 -5.04 8.59 16.07
N ALA A 122 -3.84 9.16 16.06
CA ALA A 122 -3.62 10.52 15.59
C ALA A 122 -3.90 10.67 14.08
N GLU A 123 -3.52 9.69 13.27
CA GLU A 123 -3.80 9.65 11.83
C GLU A 123 -5.28 9.45 11.54
N ALA A 124 -5.99 8.62 12.30
CA ALA A 124 -7.43 8.42 12.18
C ALA A 124 -8.19 9.73 12.46
N VAL A 125 -7.81 10.46 13.50
CA VAL A 125 -8.38 11.79 13.82
C VAL A 125 -8.12 12.79 12.68
N ARG A 126 -6.91 12.77 12.11
CA ARG A 126 -6.54 13.65 10.99
C ARG A 126 -7.33 13.31 9.72
N GLY A 127 -7.47 12.02 9.41
CA GLY A 127 -8.24 11.53 8.27
C GLY A 127 -9.75 11.81 8.39
N GLN A 128 -10.30 11.76 9.60
CA GLN A 128 -11.70 12.12 9.89
C GLN A 128 -11.97 13.58 9.55
N SER A 129 -11.08 14.51 9.98
CA SER A 129 -11.20 15.93 9.68
C SER A 129 -11.27 16.21 8.17
N CYS A 130 -10.44 15.52 7.37
CA CYS A 130 -10.46 15.67 5.90
C CYS A 130 -11.74 15.09 5.27
N ARG A 131 -12.29 14.00 5.84
CA ARG A 131 -13.55 13.41 5.34
C ARG A 131 -14.77 14.28 5.66
N ASP A 132 -14.81 14.91 6.82
CA ASP A 132 -15.92 15.80 7.19
C ASP A 132 -15.94 17.05 6.29
N GLU A 133 -14.77 17.58 5.90
CA GLU A 133 -14.66 18.65 4.91
C GLU A 133 -15.04 18.19 3.49
N ALA A 134 -14.61 16.99 3.07
CA ALA A 134 -14.96 16.45 1.75
C ALA A 134 -16.44 16.00 1.65
N GLY A 135 -17.05 15.55 2.74
CA GLY A 135 -18.47 15.21 2.82
C GLY A 135 -19.39 16.43 2.73
N SER A 136 -18.89 17.59 3.16
CA SER A 136 -19.52 18.90 2.96
C SER A 136 -19.13 19.58 1.63
N SER A 137 -18.25 18.97 0.83
CA SER A 137 -17.91 19.49 -0.49
C SER A 137 -19.07 19.28 -1.46
N ALA A 138 -19.46 20.36 -2.14
CA ALA A 138 -20.49 20.40 -3.17
C ALA A 138 -20.36 19.28 -4.22
N VAL A 139 -19.14 18.75 -4.44
CA VAL A 139 -18.88 17.64 -5.36
C VAL A 139 -19.62 16.36 -4.95
N GLY A 140 -19.67 16.02 -3.65
CA GLY A 140 -20.42 14.85 -3.17
C GLY A 140 -21.92 15.01 -3.39
N ALA A 141 -22.46 16.22 -3.23
CA ALA A 141 -23.85 16.54 -3.55
C ALA A 141 -24.12 16.48 -5.06
N VAL A 142 -23.20 16.96 -5.89
CA VAL A 142 -23.29 16.90 -7.36
C VAL A 142 -23.29 15.45 -7.85
N VAL A 143 -22.37 14.60 -7.37
CA VAL A 143 -22.31 13.18 -7.77
C VAL A 143 -23.58 12.43 -7.34
N ARG A 144 -24.09 12.66 -6.12
CA ARG A 144 -25.37 12.10 -5.68
C ARG A 144 -26.54 12.61 -6.53
N GLY A 145 -26.53 13.89 -6.91
CA GLY A 145 -27.51 14.48 -7.82
C GLY A 145 -27.48 13.86 -9.22
N TRP A 146 -26.29 13.57 -9.76
CA TRP A 146 -26.13 12.92 -11.07
C TRP A 146 -26.61 11.47 -11.03
N ALA A 147 -26.29 10.73 -9.97
CA ALA A 147 -26.79 9.37 -9.77
C ALA A 147 -28.33 9.32 -9.70
N HIS A 148 -28.96 10.28 -9.01
CA HIS A 148 -30.41 10.39 -8.97
C HIS A 148 -31.02 10.72 -10.33
N LYS A 149 -30.43 11.66 -11.08
CA LYS A 149 -30.89 12.00 -12.44
C LYS A 149 -30.74 10.83 -13.42
N ALA A 150 -29.64 10.09 -13.34
CA ALA A 150 -29.41 8.90 -14.17
C ALA A 150 -30.43 7.79 -13.87
N ARG A 151 -30.74 7.54 -12.59
CA ARG A 151 -31.81 6.60 -12.20
C ARG A 151 -33.17 7.03 -12.72
N ALA A 152 -33.51 8.32 -12.62
CA ALA A 152 -34.76 8.84 -13.15
C ALA A 152 -34.84 8.66 -14.67
N ALA A 153 -33.77 9.00 -15.41
CA ALA A 153 -33.70 8.84 -16.86
C ALA A 153 -33.85 7.38 -17.31
N LEU A 154 -33.21 6.44 -16.60
CA LEU A 154 -33.35 5.00 -16.86
C LEU A 154 -34.78 4.51 -16.59
N ALA A 155 -35.43 4.99 -15.52
CA ALA A 155 -36.81 4.64 -15.23
C ALA A 155 -37.78 5.12 -16.32
N THR A 156 -37.60 6.35 -16.83
CA THR A 156 -38.39 6.85 -17.97
C THR A 156 -38.14 6.05 -19.25
N ALA A 157 -36.88 5.75 -19.58
CA ALA A 157 -36.54 4.96 -20.77
C ALA A 157 -37.13 3.54 -20.72
N PHE A 158 -37.18 2.92 -19.54
CA PHE A 158 -37.84 1.62 -19.35
C PHE A 158 -39.36 1.72 -19.55
N SER A 159 -40.01 2.79 -19.08
CA SER A 159 -41.45 2.98 -19.25
C SER A 159 -41.86 3.24 -20.71
N GLU A 160 -41.05 3.96 -21.47
CA GLU A 160 -41.32 4.26 -22.89
C GLU A 160 -41.03 3.04 -23.79
N GLY A 161 -39.98 2.26 -23.49
CA GLY A 161 -39.69 1.02 -24.22
C GLY A 161 -40.78 -0.05 -24.06
N ALA A 162 -41.47 -0.08 -22.92
CA ALA A 162 -42.61 -0.98 -22.69
C ALA A 162 -43.85 -0.61 -23.54
N ALA A 163 -44.00 0.66 -23.95
CA ALA A 163 -45.13 1.08 -24.77
C ALA A 163 -44.98 0.70 -26.26
N ILE A 164 -43.75 0.59 -26.76
CA ILE A 164 -43.44 0.29 -28.16
C ILE A 164 -43.64 -1.20 -28.49
N THR A 165 -43.67 -2.09 -27.48
CA THR A 165 -43.87 -3.53 -27.69
C THR A 165 -45.36 -3.96 -27.78
N THR A 166 -46.30 -3.01 -27.67
CA THR A 166 -47.75 -3.30 -27.73
C THR A 166 -48.44 -2.93 -29.04
N GLN A 167 -47.71 -2.49 -30.06
CA GLN A 167 -48.32 -2.13 -31.34
C GLN A 167 -47.65 -2.87 -32.50
N GLU A 168 -48.19 -4.04 -32.85
CA GLU A 168 -48.46 -4.41 -34.25
C GLU A 168 -49.25 -5.71 -34.33
N GLY A 169 -50.55 -5.57 -34.59
CA GLY A 169 -51.38 -6.58 -35.20
C GLY A 169 -51.98 -6.01 -36.48
N GLY A 170 -51.54 -6.53 -37.63
CA GLY A 170 -52.29 -6.49 -38.89
C GLY A 170 -51.64 -5.69 -40.03
N GLY A 171 -51.22 -6.39 -41.09
CA GLY A 171 -51.09 -5.78 -42.43
C GLY A 171 -50.01 -6.37 -43.33
N ASP A 172 -50.44 -7.22 -44.26
CA ASP A 172 -49.71 -7.92 -45.33
C ASP A 172 -48.52 -7.23 -46.05
N GLY A 173 -47.49 -8.06 -46.31
CA GLY A 173 -47.02 -8.28 -47.68
C GLY A 173 -45.94 -7.36 -48.25
N GLY A 174 -44.66 -7.61 -47.92
CA GLY A 174 -43.52 -7.05 -48.67
C GLY A 174 -42.16 -7.47 -48.12
N SER A 175 -41.32 -8.06 -48.98
CA SER A 175 -39.98 -8.66 -48.79
C SER A 175 -39.06 -8.15 -47.66
N PRO A 176 -38.29 -9.04 -47.00
CA PRO A 176 -37.42 -8.70 -45.88
C PRO A 176 -35.98 -8.41 -46.33
N SER A 177 -35.45 -7.21 -46.07
CA SER A 177 -33.99 -7.03 -45.88
C SER A 177 -33.65 -5.69 -45.24
N SER A 178 -33.92 -5.55 -43.95
CA SER A 178 -33.14 -4.63 -43.12
C SER A 178 -32.92 -5.30 -41.78
N ALA A 179 -31.69 -5.79 -41.59
CA ALA A 179 -31.27 -6.24 -40.28
C ALA A 179 -31.50 -5.09 -39.29
N PRO A 180 -32.07 -5.33 -38.10
CA PRO A 180 -32.27 -4.27 -37.12
C PRO A 180 -30.91 -3.63 -36.84
N SER A 181 -30.84 -2.31 -37.01
CA SER A 181 -29.60 -1.58 -36.84
C SER A 181 -29.06 -1.87 -35.43
N LEU A 182 -27.86 -2.44 -35.35
CA LEU A 182 -27.12 -2.76 -34.10
C LEU A 182 -27.08 -1.58 -33.11
N SER A 183 -27.29 -0.36 -33.62
CA SER A 183 -27.51 0.89 -32.89
C SER A 183 -28.56 0.79 -31.77
N LEU A 184 -29.65 0.03 -31.97
CA LEU A 184 -30.75 -0.09 -30.99
C LEU A 184 -30.44 -1.06 -29.84
N LEU A 185 -29.51 -2.02 -30.05
CA LEU A 185 -29.06 -2.95 -29.00
C LEU A 185 -27.86 -2.41 -28.21
N LEU A 186 -27.07 -1.50 -28.80
CA LEU A 186 -25.89 -0.92 -28.16
C LEU A 186 -26.23 0.12 -27.07
N LEU A 187 -27.30 0.90 -27.25
CA LEU A 187 -27.74 1.89 -26.26
C LEU A 187 -28.11 1.29 -24.90
N PRO A 188 -28.92 0.21 -24.80
CA PRO A 188 -29.22 -0.43 -23.52
C PRO A 188 -28.00 -1.13 -22.92
N LEU A 189 -27.07 -1.63 -23.75
CA LEU A 189 -25.81 -2.22 -23.29
C LEU A 189 -24.89 -1.15 -22.66
N ILE A 190 -24.74 0.01 -23.30
CA ILE A 190 -23.95 1.13 -22.78
C ILE A 190 -24.59 1.66 -21.49
N ALA A 191 -25.91 1.77 -21.45
CA ALA A 191 -26.64 2.23 -20.27
C ALA A 191 -26.52 1.24 -19.08
N THR A 192 -26.56 -0.07 -19.34
CA THR A 192 -26.34 -1.10 -18.31
C THR A 192 -24.90 -1.14 -17.82
N VAL A 193 -23.91 -1.00 -18.71
CA VAL A 193 -22.49 -0.90 -18.31
C VAL A 193 -22.24 0.36 -17.47
N ALA A 194 -22.81 1.51 -17.84
CA ALA A 194 -22.69 2.74 -17.06
C ALA A 194 -23.39 2.65 -15.69
N ALA A 195 -24.54 1.97 -15.61
CA ALA A 195 -25.24 1.73 -14.35
C ALA A 195 -24.48 0.75 -13.44
N LEU A 196 -23.89 -0.31 -14.01
CA LEU A 196 -23.06 -1.28 -13.28
C LEU A 196 -21.77 -0.63 -12.75
N LEU A 197 -21.09 0.19 -13.56
CA LEU A 197 -19.94 0.99 -13.12
C LEU A 197 -20.29 1.95 -11.99
N SER A 198 -21.46 2.60 -12.08
CA SER A 198 -21.95 3.52 -11.03
C SER A 198 -22.32 2.78 -9.74
N MET A 199 -22.88 1.57 -9.83
CA MET A 199 -23.14 0.72 -8.67
C MET A 199 -21.87 0.16 -8.03
N LEU A 200 -20.87 -0.22 -8.83
CA LEU A 200 -19.55 -0.68 -8.37
C LEU A 200 -18.78 0.43 -7.65
N LEU A 201 -18.82 1.65 -8.17
CA LEU A 201 -18.23 2.82 -7.50
C LEU A 201 -18.97 3.17 -6.19
N ALA A 202 -20.27 2.89 -6.11
CA ALA A 202 -21.04 3.07 -4.89
C ALA A 202 -20.82 1.94 -3.86
N SER A 203 -20.58 0.69 -4.29
CA SER A 203 -20.34 -0.45 -3.40
C SER A 203 -18.90 -0.53 -2.87
N ALA A 204 -17.94 0.05 -3.58
CA ALA A 204 -16.57 0.27 -3.08
C ALA A 204 -16.52 1.22 -1.86
N VAL A 205 -17.63 1.94 -1.59
CA VAL A 205 -17.86 2.73 -0.37
C VAL A 205 -18.74 1.93 0.61
N GLY A 206 -18.40 0.66 0.82
CA GLY A 206 -19.14 -0.23 1.71
C GLY A 206 -18.95 0.08 3.21
N PRO A 207 -19.90 -0.36 4.07
CA PRO A 207 -19.82 -0.14 5.51
C PRO A 207 -18.64 -0.92 6.13
N SER A 208 -18.01 -0.29 7.12
CA SER A 208 -16.91 -0.84 7.93
C SER A 208 -17.25 -2.23 8.48
N PRO A 209 -16.31 -3.20 8.49
CA PRO A 209 -16.53 -4.49 9.15
C PRO A 209 -16.85 -4.29 10.62
N SER A 210 -17.85 -5.03 11.13
CA SER A 210 -18.36 -4.93 12.49
C SER A 210 -17.63 -5.82 13.49
N SER A 211 -16.76 -6.72 13.02
CA SER A 211 -16.01 -7.68 13.85
C SER A 211 -14.52 -7.73 13.48
N PRO A 212 -13.62 -7.82 14.48
CA PRO A 212 -12.18 -7.99 14.28
C PRO A 212 -11.82 -9.33 13.61
N ASP A 213 -12.63 -10.39 13.79
CA ASP A 213 -12.38 -11.70 13.15
C ASP A 213 -12.67 -11.66 11.64
N ASP A 214 -13.67 -10.89 11.21
CA ASP A 214 -13.95 -10.66 9.78
C ASP A 214 -12.80 -9.89 9.12
N THR A 215 -12.11 -9.05 9.88
CA THR A 215 -10.97 -8.26 9.40
C THR A 215 -9.76 -9.16 9.13
N LEU A 216 -9.53 -10.19 9.94
CA LEU A 216 -8.42 -11.14 9.76
C LEU A 216 -8.63 -12.07 8.56
N HIS A 217 -9.87 -12.52 8.32
CA HIS A 217 -10.20 -13.29 7.12
C HIS A 217 -10.08 -12.43 5.85
N LEU A 218 -10.51 -11.17 5.91
CA LEU A 218 -10.36 -10.23 4.79
C LEU A 218 -8.87 -9.96 4.47
N LEU A 219 -8.03 -9.83 5.50
CA LEU A 219 -6.59 -9.59 5.33
C LEU A 219 -5.83 -10.80 4.78
N ALA A 220 -6.24 -12.03 5.13
CA ALA A 220 -5.66 -13.25 4.57
C ALA A 220 -5.99 -13.41 3.07
N ASP A 221 -7.25 -13.15 2.69
CA ASP A 221 -7.70 -13.18 1.29
C ASP A 221 -7.05 -12.06 0.47
N LEU A 222 -6.89 -10.86 1.03
CA LEU A 222 -6.16 -9.76 0.38
C LEU A 222 -4.69 -10.10 0.11
N ARG A 223 -4.03 -10.83 1.01
CA ARG A 223 -2.61 -11.21 0.86
C ARG A 223 -2.39 -12.28 -0.21
N GLU A 224 -3.32 -13.21 -0.36
CA GLU A 224 -3.31 -14.20 -1.45
C GLU A 224 -3.58 -13.52 -2.80
N ARG A 225 -4.46 -12.51 -2.82
CA ARG A 225 -4.73 -11.66 -4.00
C ARG A 225 -3.53 -10.79 -4.38
N GLU A 226 -2.77 -10.25 -3.43
CA GLU A 226 -1.54 -9.49 -3.69
C GLU A 226 -0.49 -10.34 -4.44
N HIS A 227 -0.32 -11.61 -4.06
CA HIS A 227 0.66 -12.48 -4.71
C HIS A 227 0.27 -12.80 -6.16
N TYR A 228 -1.03 -12.98 -6.43
CA TYR A 228 -1.56 -13.20 -7.77
C TYR A 228 -1.50 -11.93 -8.64
N ILE A 229 -1.70 -10.75 -8.04
CA ILE A 229 -1.57 -9.45 -8.72
C ILE A 229 -0.11 -9.19 -9.09
N ALA A 230 0.85 -9.48 -8.21
CA ALA A 230 2.27 -9.37 -8.54
C ALA A 230 2.66 -10.27 -9.73
N GLN A 231 2.06 -11.46 -9.83
CA GLN A 231 2.25 -12.35 -10.98
C GLN A 231 1.67 -11.74 -12.27
N LEU A 232 0.44 -11.22 -12.23
CA LEU A 232 -0.18 -10.56 -13.38
C LEU A 232 0.54 -9.28 -13.81
N GLN A 233 1.10 -8.52 -12.86
CA GLN A 233 1.95 -7.36 -13.14
C GLN A 233 3.24 -7.77 -13.84
N GLY A 234 3.86 -8.89 -13.43
CA GLY A 234 5.02 -9.46 -14.12
C GLY A 234 4.70 -9.88 -15.56
N GLU A 235 3.56 -10.54 -15.78
CA GLU A 235 3.11 -10.96 -17.11
C GLU A 235 2.72 -9.76 -18.00
N ALA A 236 2.05 -8.75 -17.45
CA ALA A 236 1.67 -7.54 -18.17
C ALA A 236 2.89 -6.66 -18.52
N SER A 237 3.87 -6.55 -17.61
CA SER A 237 5.14 -5.84 -17.88
C SER A 237 5.92 -6.55 -18.98
N PHE A 238 5.98 -7.89 -18.94
CA PHE A 238 6.63 -8.69 -19.97
C PHE A 238 6.00 -8.48 -21.36
N LEU A 239 4.66 -8.45 -21.43
CA LEU A 239 3.95 -8.15 -22.68
C LEU A 239 4.20 -6.70 -23.15
N LEU A 240 4.25 -5.74 -22.23
CA LEU A 240 4.57 -4.35 -22.58
C LEU A 240 6.00 -4.22 -23.12
N ASP A 241 6.98 -4.88 -22.48
CA ASP A 241 8.39 -4.87 -22.88
C ASP A 241 8.61 -5.57 -24.23
N ALA A 242 7.86 -6.64 -24.49
CA ALA A 242 7.82 -7.31 -25.79
C ALA A 242 7.24 -6.41 -26.89
N LEU A 243 6.21 -5.60 -26.57
CA LEU A 243 5.58 -4.67 -27.51
C LEU A 243 6.42 -3.40 -27.75
N THR A 244 7.18 -2.92 -26.76
CA THR A 244 8.07 -1.76 -26.92
C THR A 244 9.43 -2.11 -27.52
N GLY A 245 9.76 -3.40 -27.60
CA GLY A 245 11.04 -3.90 -28.11
C GLY A 245 12.20 -3.72 -27.12
N ASP A 246 11.90 -3.50 -25.84
CA ASP A 246 12.93 -3.22 -24.81
C ASP A 246 13.43 -4.51 -24.12
N SER A 247 12.74 -5.65 -24.29
CA SER A 247 13.19 -6.93 -23.74
C SER A 247 14.34 -7.49 -24.58
N GLY A 248 15.54 -7.63 -24.00
CA GLY A 248 16.69 -8.33 -24.61
C GLY A 248 16.50 -9.86 -24.81
N GLY A 249 15.28 -10.37 -24.66
CA GLY A 249 14.92 -11.77 -24.90
C GLY A 249 14.29 -11.97 -26.27
N ALA A 250 14.72 -13.01 -27.00
CA ALA A 250 14.14 -13.35 -28.29
C ALA A 250 12.68 -13.80 -28.13
N LEU A 251 11.76 -13.14 -28.84
CA LEU A 251 10.39 -13.63 -29.00
C LEU A 251 10.39 -15.00 -29.72
N PRO A 252 9.45 -15.91 -29.41
CA PRO A 252 9.31 -17.16 -30.13
C PRO A 252 9.11 -16.90 -31.63
N ALA A 253 9.86 -17.65 -32.46
CA ALA A 253 9.87 -17.53 -33.91
C ALA A 253 8.44 -17.72 -34.47
N GLY A 254 7.79 -16.60 -34.82
CA GLY A 254 6.40 -16.55 -35.27
C GLY A 254 5.63 -15.29 -34.84
N CYS A 255 6.09 -14.58 -33.79
CA CYS A 255 5.44 -13.34 -33.32
C CYS A 255 6.08 -12.05 -33.84
N ALA A 256 7.25 -12.14 -34.48
CA ALA A 256 8.06 -10.97 -34.84
C ALA A 256 7.52 -10.19 -36.07
N GLU A 257 6.62 -10.77 -36.86
CA GLU A 257 6.18 -10.19 -38.14
C GLU A 257 4.97 -9.22 -38.04
N VAL A 258 4.38 -9.04 -36.85
CA VAL A 258 3.14 -8.26 -36.68
C VAL A 258 3.25 -7.17 -35.60
N VAL A 259 4.42 -6.57 -35.44
CA VAL A 259 4.54 -5.30 -34.68
C VAL A 259 4.92 -4.22 -35.69
N SER A 260 3.90 -3.54 -36.25
CA SER A 260 4.15 -2.46 -37.20
C SER A 260 4.89 -1.30 -36.51
N SER A 261 5.67 -0.56 -37.30
CA SER A 261 6.41 0.64 -36.87
C SER A 261 5.53 1.69 -36.17
N ASP A 262 4.21 1.60 -36.34
CA ASP A 262 3.26 2.60 -35.84
C ASP A 262 2.74 2.27 -34.43
N VAL A 263 2.86 1.01 -33.97
CA VAL A 263 2.38 0.58 -32.64
C VAL A 263 3.40 0.91 -31.55
N GLN A 264 4.70 0.85 -31.86
CA GLN A 264 5.76 1.11 -30.87
C GLN A 264 5.78 2.54 -30.28
N PRO A 265 5.58 3.62 -31.06
CA PRO A 265 5.54 4.98 -30.51
C PRO A 265 4.37 5.19 -29.56
N ALA A 266 3.20 4.60 -29.87
CA ALA A 266 2.01 4.68 -29.02
C ALA A 266 2.21 3.91 -27.70
N ALA A 267 2.78 2.69 -27.77
CA ALA A 267 3.11 1.89 -26.60
C ALA A 267 4.17 2.59 -25.70
N LYS A 268 5.21 3.20 -26.29
CA LYS A 268 6.24 3.95 -25.55
C LYS A 268 5.68 5.22 -24.90
N LYS A 269 4.84 5.98 -25.62
CA LYS A 269 4.17 7.16 -25.07
C LYS A 269 3.22 6.79 -23.92
N PHE A 270 2.50 5.69 -24.05
CA PHE A 270 1.61 5.18 -23.01
C PHE A 270 2.38 4.71 -21.75
N ARG A 271 3.49 3.97 -21.92
CA ARG A 271 4.40 3.59 -20.82
C ARG A 271 4.92 4.81 -20.07
N SER A 272 5.31 5.85 -20.80
CA SER A 272 5.74 7.13 -20.22
C SER A 272 4.62 7.78 -19.39
N THR A 273 3.39 7.84 -19.92
CA THR A 273 2.24 8.40 -19.19
C THR A 273 1.90 7.59 -17.93
N ILE A 274 1.93 6.25 -17.99
CA ILE A 274 1.73 5.40 -16.80
C ILE A 274 2.82 5.68 -15.77
N ASN A 275 4.09 5.70 -16.19
CA ASN A 275 5.19 5.93 -15.26
C ASN A 275 5.13 7.34 -14.64
N GLN A 276 4.69 8.34 -15.39
CA GLN A 276 4.50 9.69 -14.88
C GLN A 276 3.32 9.80 -13.90
N PHE A 277 2.28 8.97 -14.07
CA PHE A 277 1.10 8.95 -13.20
C PHE A 277 1.30 8.08 -11.95
N VAL A 278 2.10 7.01 -12.06
CA VAL A 278 2.39 6.05 -10.98
C VAL A 278 3.63 6.46 -10.17
N TYR A 279 4.59 7.16 -10.77
CA TYR A 279 5.87 7.49 -10.13
C TYR A 279 6.24 8.99 -10.19
N GLY A 280 5.37 9.86 -10.72
CA GLY A 280 5.56 11.32 -10.67
C GLY A 280 5.22 11.90 -9.28
N ASP A 281 5.86 13.02 -8.92
CA ASP A 281 5.87 13.72 -7.61
C ASP A 281 4.50 13.98 -6.95
N VAL A 282 3.84 12.91 -6.50
CA VAL A 282 2.80 12.92 -5.48
C VAL A 282 3.29 11.98 -4.40
N CYS A 283 3.49 12.49 -3.19
CA CYS A 283 3.96 11.70 -2.05
C CYS A 283 3.07 10.47 -1.86
N TYR A 284 3.60 9.28 -2.20
CA TYR A 284 2.95 7.99 -1.99
C TYR A 284 3.12 7.59 -0.52
N ASP A 285 2.01 7.56 0.22
CA ASP A 285 1.90 6.81 1.47
C ASP A 285 1.32 5.43 1.13
N GLU A 286 2.13 4.38 1.24
CA GLU A 286 1.82 3.01 0.78
C GLU A 286 0.60 2.39 1.48
N GLU A 287 0.18 2.88 2.65
CA GLU A 287 -0.88 2.24 3.45
C GLU A 287 -2.31 2.75 3.17
N TYR A 288 -2.53 3.83 2.40
CA TYR A 288 -3.86 4.45 2.29
C TYR A 288 -4.67 4.12 1.01
N ASN A 289 -4.11 3.37 0.06
CA ASN A 289 -4.76 3.13 -1.24
C ASN A 289 -4.77 1.66 -1.68
N ALA A 290 -5.04 0.70 -0.79
CA ALA A 290 -5.25 -0.69 -1.21
C ALA A 290 -6.57 -0.92 -1.98
N GLY A 291 -7.56 -0.02 -1.84
CA GLY A 291 -8.92 -0.22 -2.39
C GLY A 291 -9.28 0.55 -3.67
N VAL A 292 -8.53 1.59 -4.03
CA VAL A 292 -8.78 2.47 -5.21
C VAL A 292 -8.04 2.05 -6.50
N PRO A 293 -6.87 1.38 -6.48
CA PRO A 293 -6.06 1.11 -7.68
C PRO A 293 -6.77 0.21 -8.70
N TRP A 294 -7.45 -0.84 -8.24
CA TRP A 294 -8.03 -1.85 -9.14
C TRP A 294 -9.19 -1.28 -9.98
N ALA A 295 -10.01 -0.40 -9.41
CA ALA A 295 -11.11 0.26 -10.13
C ALA A 295 -10.58 1.21 -11.21
N VAL A 296 -9.50 1.94 -10.90
CA VAL A 296 -8.81 2.81 -11.86
C VAL A 296 -8.13 1.97 -12.96
N GLN A 297 -7.54 0.83 -12.61
CA GLN A 297 -6.92 -0.08 -13.58
C GLN A 297 -7.93 -0.76 -14.51
N LEU A 298 -9.09 -1.17 -14.01
CA LEU A 298 -10.19 -1.68 -14.84
C LEU A 298 -10.74 -0.61 -15.78
N LEU A 299 -10.84 0.64 -15.31
CA LEU A 299 -11.29 1.76 -16.11
C LEU A 299 -10.28 2.10 -17.21
N ILE A 300 -8.98 2.08 -16.90
CA ILE A 300 -7.90 2.22 -17.88
C ILE A 300 -7.94 1.07 -18.90
N SER A 301 -8.13 -0.16 -18.45
CA SER A 301 -8.19 -1.35 -19.32
C SER A 301 -9.42 -1.31 -20.25
N GLY A 302 -10.57 -0.89 -19.73
CA GLY A 302 -11.78 -0.65 -20.52
C GLY A 302 -11.61 0.48 -21.54
N CYS A 303 -10.95 1.58 -21.16
CA CYS A 303 -10.61 2.66 -22.07
C CYS A 303 -9.63 2.22 -23.17
N VAL A 304 -8.68 1.32 -22.87
CA VAL A 304 -7.75 0.75 -23.85
C VAL A 304 -8.51 -0.15 -24.85
N VAL A 305 -9.38 -1.03 -24.38
CA VAL A 305 -10.21 -1.87 -25.26
C VAL A 305 -11.12 -1.00 -26.14
N PHE A 306 -11.71 0.05 -25.57
CA PHE A 306 -12.54 1.00 -26.31
C PHE A 306 -11.74 1.81 -27.34
N ALA A 307 -10.55 2.29 -26.99
CA ALA A 307 -9.68 3.02 -27.90
C ALA A 307 -9.18 2.14 -29.05
N VAL A 308 -8.82 0.89 -28.78
CA VAL A 308 -8.42 -0.10 -29.81
C VAL A 308 -9.60 -0.44 -30.71
N TRP A 309 -10.79 -0.62 -30.15
CA TRP A 309 -12.03 -0.83 -30.91
C TRP A 309 -12.44 0.39 -31.76
N SER A 310 -12.28 1.60 -31.21
CA SER A 310 -12.57 2.85 -31.92
C SER A 310 -11.55 3.12 -33.04
N ALA A 311 -10.27 2.84 -32.80
CA ALA A 311 -9.19 3.02 -33.78
C ALA A 311 -9.31 2.03 -34.95
N SER A 312 -9.72 0.80 -34.67
CA SER A 312 -10.02 -0.20 -35.72
C SER A 312 -11.26 0.16 -36.56
N ARG A 313 -12.08 1.11 -36.10
CA ARG A 313 -13.23 1.64 -36.84
C ARG A 313 -12.88 2.81 -37.77
N HIS A 314 -11.74 3.49 -37.56
CA HIS A 314 -11.36 4.66 -38.35
C HIS A 314 -10.18 4.37 -39.30
N SER A 315 -10.53 4.21 -40.58
CA SER A 315 -9.71 4.45 -41.78
C SER A 315 -8.52 3.51 -42.08
N ALA A 316 -7.87 2.88 -41.11
CA ALA A 316 -6.68 2.06 -41.37
C ALA A 316 -7.00 0.70 -42.04
N LEU A 317 -8.12 0.07 -41.71
CA LEU A 317 -8.50 -1.24 -42.28
C LEU A 317 -9.07 -1.14 -43.70
N ASP A 318 -9.57 0.02 -44.10
CA ASP A 318 -10.10 0.24 -45.45
C ASP A 318 -8.99 0.50 -46.49
N ALA A 319 -7.77 0.79 -46.03
CA ALA A 319 -6.59 0.97 -46.88
C ALA A 319 -5.95 -0.35 -47.36
N LEU A 320 -6.34 -1.51 -46.80
CA LEU A 320 -5.79 -2.79 -47.23
C LEU A 320 -6.32 -3.17 -48.61
N PRO A 321 -5.48 -3.49 -49.61
CA PRO A 321 -5.92 -3.62 -51.00
C PRO A 321 -6.71 -4.91 -51.27
N GLN A 322 -6.58 -5.94 -50.45
CA GLN A 322 -7.27 -7.21 -50.68
C GLN A 322 -8.41 -7.46 -49.67
N PRO A 323 -9.61 -7.85 -50.15
CA PRO A 323 -10.77 -8.08 -49.29
C PRO A 323 -10.55 -9.22 -48.27
N GLY A 324 -9.75 -10.23 -48.62
CA GLY A 324 -9.38 -11.31 -47.69
C GLY A 324 -8.55 -10.83 -46.50
N ALA A 325 -7.62 -9.89 -46.73
CA ALA A 325 -6.78 -9.32 -45.67
C ALA A 325 -7.59 -8.45 -44.69
N ARG A 326 -8.61 -7.74 -45.19
CA ARG A 326 -9.53 -6.95 -44.34
C ARG A 326 -10.35 -7.84 -43.42
N LEU A 327 -10.86 -8.96 -43.95
CA LEU A 327 -11.68 -9.89 -43.19
C LEU A 327 -10.84 -10.58 -42.10
N ALA A 328 -9.63 -11.02 -42.45
CA ALA A 328 -8.69 -11.65 -41.51
C ALA A 328 -8.28 -10.66 -40.39
N ALA A 329 -7.93 -9.42 -40.72
CA ALA A 329 -7.56 -8.41 -39.74
C ALA A 329 -8.72 -8.07 -38.78
N ARG A 330 -9.95 -7.96 -39.31
CA ARG A 330 -11.15 -7.77 -38.48
C ARG A 330 -11.38 -8.97 -37.57
N ALA A 331 -11.31 -10.20 -38.09
CA ALA A 331 -11.51 -11.42 -37.32
C ALA A 331 -10.49 -11.54 -36.17
N SER A 332 -9.22 -11.21 -36.41
CA SER A 332 -8.18 -11.21 -35.37
C SER A 332 -8.44 -10.16 -34.28
N LEU A 333 -8.86 -8.95 -34.65
CA LEU A 333 -9.20 -7.90 -33.66
C LEU A 333 -10.44 -8.27 -32.83
N TYR A 334 -11.46 -8.87 -33.45
CA TYR A 334 -12.61 -9.42 -32.71
C TYR A 334 -12.20 -10.59 -31.81
N GLY A 335 -11.28 -11.45 -32.26
CA GLY A 335 -10.72 -12.53 -31.46
C GLY A 335 -10.01 -12.02 -30.21
N VAL A 336 -9.16 -10.99 -30.35
CA VAL A 336 -8.46 -10.35 -29.22
C VAL A 336 -9.45 -9.67 -28.27
N GLY A 337 -10.44 -8.95 -28.80
CA GLY A 337 -11.48 -8.32 -27.99
C GLY A 337 -12.33 -9.33 -27.20
N LEU A 338 -12.73 -10.43 -27.84
CA LEU A 338 -13.46 -11.52 -27.20
C LEU A 338 -12.60 -12.27 -26.17
N LEU A 339 -11.31 -12.45 -26.44
CA LEU A 339 -10.38 -13.06 -25.48
C LEU A 339 -10.23 -12.17 -24.25
N CYS A 340 -10.07 -10.85 -24.42
CA CYS A 340 -10.03 -9.89 -23.32
C CYS A 340 -11.34 -9.89 -22.51
N LEU A 341 -12.50 -9.89 -23.18
CA LEU A 341 -13.80 -9.98 -22.52
C LEU A 341 -13.99 -11.33 -21.79
N TYR A 342 -13.53 -12.43 -22.36
CA TYR A 342 -13.55 -13.76 -21.74
C TYR A 342 -12.67 -13.81 -20.48
N HIS A 343 -11.47 -13.23 -20.52
CA HIS A 343 -10.60 -13.14 -19.35
C HIS A 343 -11.17 -12.21 -18.28
N LEU A 344 -11.82 -11.09 -18.67
CA LEU A 344 -12.54 -10.21 -17.76
C LEU A 344 -13.73 -10.93 -17.10
N GLN A 345 -14.54 -11.63 -17.88
CA GLN A 345 -15.67 -12.42 -17.38
C GLN A 345 -15.21 -13.55 -16.46
N ARG A 346 -14.13 -14.25 -16.80
CA ARG A 346 -13.56 -15.33 -15.97
C ARG A 346 -12.94 -14.82 -14.68
N ALA A 347 -12.30 -13.65 -14.70
CA ALA A 347 -11.83 -12.98 -13.49
C ALA A 347 -13.01 -12.56 -12.60
N PHE A 348 -14.08 -12.05 -13.21
CA PHE A 348 -15.31 -11.66 -12.52
C PHE A 348 -16.06 -12.85 -11.89
N SER A 349 -16.20 -13.98 -12.61
CA SER A 349 -16.82 -15.21 -12.10
C SER A 349 -16.04 -15.92 -10.99
N ARG A 350 -14.78 -15.53 -10.74
CA ARG A 350 -13.97 -16.03 -9.62
C ARG A 350 -13.94 -15.06 -8.43
N ALA A 351 -14.34 -13.81 -8.64
CA ALA A 351 -14.38 -12.78 -7.62
C ALA A 351 -15.75 -12.67 -6.91
N LEU A 352 -16.82 -13.15 -7.57
CA LEU A 352 -18.15 -13.39 -6.99
C LEU A 352 -18.22 -14.76 -6.33
#